data_AF-A0A4R4SHL2-F1
#
_entry.id   AF-A0A4R4SHL2-F1
#
_cell.length_a   1.000
_cell.length_b   1.000
_cell.length_c   1.000
_cell.angle_alpha   90.00
_cell.angle_beta   90.00
_cell.angle_gamma   90.00
#
_symmetry.space_group_name_H-M   'P 1'
#
loop_
_entity.id
_entity.type
_entity.pdbx_description
1 polymer ?
#
loop_
_entity_poly.entity_id
_entity_poly.type
_entity_poly.pdbx_seq_one_letter_code
_entity_poly.pdbx_strand_id
1 'polypeptide(L)'
;MTREYSRRRVLKGAALGAGVAATGLTAFPPRPAAAAPALRGPVTGTTLDRTYVLGAAGAGGYRPVITAPGEPYLLRRDLGGAASARRAATRRGVLAFGHLTDVHVLDAQSPARVEFIDRFRDIIGGFPEGGYRPQEILSTQVGEAMVQAMNRVGRGPATGLGLAFTINTGDTTDNAQYNEVRWIIDLLDGERVRPDSGDPNRYEGVMDWAAYDRAYWHPDGAPPGAGTDFPIARYGFPRVNGLLDAARRPFQATGLRSPWYAVFGNHDGLIQGNLPVNPLISGLATGGIKIGAPADGGQAERLARMVSKGDAAELVRLSREQGASGGLFRQVTPDWNRRLLSRAEVVAEHFKTSKPLRGHGFTWANLRDGTAYYAFDKGIVRGLVLDTVNQNGYSEGSLDKKQFAWLEAQLKAGSSRYFAPDGSPVRTAAKDRLFVLFSHHPIGSMENGLGGDRVLGDEVKALLLRYPNVILWVNGHTHRNEVIPHTRQGSGGFWEVNTAAHIDFPQQSRIVELADNGDGTLSIFTTILDSAGPASYGGRLDDPVRLASLARELAGNDWQDRDTERRGEAADRNVELLIPAPF
;
A
#
# COMPACT_ATOMS: atom_id res chain seq x y z
N MET A 1 4.66 34.78 13.43
CA MET A 1 5.15 34.64 14.81
C MET A 1 4.94 33.20 15.22
N THR A 2 6.04 32.48 15.28
CA THR A 2 6.16 31.05 15.56
C THR A 2 5.74 30.72 16.99
N ARG A 3 4.97 29.63 17.17
CA ARG A 3 4.81 28.98 18.47
C ARG A 3 5.19 27.52 18.34
N GLU A 4 6.37 27.22 18.84
CA GLU A 4 6.90 25.88 19.06
C GLU A 4 6.10 25.17 20.16
N TYR A 5 5.67 23.93 19.90
CA TYR A 5 5.15 23.03 20.92
C TYR A 5 6.31 22.19 21.47
N SER A 6 6.75 22.55 22.68
CA SER A 6 7.80 21.86 23.41
C SER A 6 7.28 20.61 24.14
N ARG A 7 8.01 19.52 23.94
CA ARG A 7 7.93 18.22 24.64
C ARG A 7 8.27 18.41 26.12
N ARG A 8 7.28 18.23 27.03
CA ARG A 8 7.47 17.76 28.43
C ARG A 8 6.13 17.70 29.18
N ARG A 9 5.62 16.49 29.40
CA ARG A 9 5.01 16.04 30.68
C ARG A 9 4.68 14.55 30.60
N VAL A 10 5.64 13.75 31.06
CA VAL A 10 5.50 12.35 31.42
C VAL A 10 5.75 12.26 32.93
N LEU A 11 4.94 11.45 33.61
CA LEU A 11 5.04 10.95 34.99
C LEU A 11 4.71 11.90 36.15
N LYS A 12 3.52 11.70 36.75
CA LYS A 12 3.34 11.52 38.20
C LYS A 12 2.11 10.64 38.45
N GLY A 13 2.33 9.49 39.10
CA GLY A 13 1.25 8.68 39.67
C GLY A 13 1.48 7.17 39.61
N ALA A 14 2.57 6.67 40.21
CA ALA A 14 2.71 5.26 40.53
C ALA A 14 2.68 5.06 42.05
N ALA A 15 2.06 3.95 42.44
CA ALA A 15 2.08 3.23 43.72
C ALA A 15 0.99 3.57 44.76
N LEU A 16 -0.01 2.68 44.84
CA LEU A 16 -0.15 1.74 45.96
C LEU A 16 -1.30 0.75 45.74
N GLY A 17 -1.04 -0.54 45.98
CA GLY A 17 -2.06 -1.49 46.45
C GLY A 17 -2.31 -2.73 45.59
N ALA A 18 -1.54 -3.79 45.82
CA ALA A 18 -1.99 -5.15 45.54
C ALA A 18 -3.02 -5.58 46.61
N GLY A 19 -4.14 -6.18 46.19
CA GLY A 19 -5.15 -6.75 47.07
C GLY A 19 -6.40 -7.21 46.32
N VAL A 20 -6.61 -8.52 46.26
CA VAL A 20 -7.75 -9.20 45.61
C VAL A 20 -9.06 -8.93 46.34
N ALA A 21 -10.12 -8.54 45.62
CA ALA A 21 -11.51 -8.90 45.94
C ALA A 21 -12.43 -8.69 44.72
N ALA A 22 -13.00 -9.78 44.23
CA ALA A 22 -14.13 -9.77 43.32
C ALA A 22 -15.38 -9.26 44.05
N THR A 23 -16.02 -8.20 43.55
CA THR A 23 -17.47 -7.94 43.59
C THR A 23 -17.76 -6.55 43.03
N GLY A 24 -18.68 -6.45 42.06
CA GLY A 24 -19.29 -5.17 41.68
C GLY A 24 -19.35 -4.92 40.17
N LEU A 25 -20.12 -5.74 39.45
CA LEU A 25 -20.65 -5.39 38.13
C LEU A 25 -21.59 -4.18 38.31
N THR A 26 -21.07 -2.96 38.17
CA THR A 26 -21.91 -1.81 37.86
C THR A 26 -22.36 -1.97 36.41
N ALA A 27 -23.60 -2.45 36.26
CA ALA A 27 -24.25 -2.57 34.98
C ALA A 27 -24.36 -1.18 34.33
N PHE A 28 -23.51 -0.93 33.34
CA PHE A 28 -23.78 0.10 32.35
C PHE A 28 -25.14 -0.21 31.71
N PRO A 29 -26.02 0.78 31.51
CA PRO A 29 -27.25 0.54 30.78
C PRO A 29 -26.89 -0.07 29.42
N PRO A 30 -27.57 -1.15 28.99
CA PRO A 30 -27.26 -1.77 27.71
C PRO A 30 -27.47 -0.71 26.63
N ARG A 31 -26.38 -0.30 25.99
CA ARG A 31 -26.47 0.36 24.68
C ARG A 31 -27.34 -0.56 23.84
N PRO A 32 -28.43 -0.08 23.20
CA PRO A 32 -29.19 -0.92 22.30
C PRO A 32 -28.21 -1.50 21.29
N ALA A 33 -28.01 -2.81 21.33
CA ALA A 33 -27.16 -3.51 20.40
C ALA A 33 -27.74 -3.20 19.02
N ALA A 34 -27.05 -2.34 18.27
CA ALA A 34 -27.36 -2.20 16.86
C ALA A 34 -27.20 -3.61 16.29
N ALA A 35 -28.30 -4.20 15.83
CA ALA A 35 -28.27 -5.56 15.29
C ALA A 35 -27.16 -5.62 14.23
N ALA A 36 -26.25 -6.60 14.39
CA ALA A 36 -25.20 -6.83 13.42
C ALA A 36 -25.85 -6.97 12.03
N PRO A 37 -25.26 -6.40 10.96
CA PRO A 37 -25.84 -6.51 9.63
C PRO A 37 -26.09 -7.97 9.27
N ALA A 38 -27.27 -8.29 8.74
CA ALA A 38 -27.52 -9.61 8.17
C ALA A 38 -26.63 -9.77 6.93
N LEU A 39 -25.60 -10.59 7.05
CA LEU A 39 -24.64 -10.87 5.98
C LEU A 39 -25.35 -11.63 4.84
N ARG A 40 -25.10 -11.22 3.60
CA ARG A 40 -25.70 -11.80 2.39
C ARG A 40 -24.69 -12.52 1.50
N GLY A 41 -23.40 -12.27 1.71
CA GLY A 41 -22.29 -12.87 0.98
C GLY A 41 -21.38 -13.75 1.85
N PRO A 42 -20.32 -14.30 1.26
CA PRO A 42 -19.37 -15.16 1.97
C PRO A 42 -18.56 -14.35 3.00
N VAL A 43 -18.27 -14.99 4.14
CA VAL A 43 -17.37 -14.44 5.18
C VAL A 43 -16.00 -15.10 5.19
N THR A 44 -15.93 -16.36 4.74
CA THR A 44 -14.69 -17.14 4.77
C THR A 44 -13.59 -16.46 3.97
N GLY A 45 -12.43 -16.32 4.58
CA GLY A 45 -11.28 -15.63 4.00
C GLY A 45 -11.24 -14.12 4.25
N THR A 46 -12.30 -13.54 4.84
CA THR A 46 -12.28 -12.15 5.34
C THR A 46 -12.05 -12.12 6.84
N THR A 47 -11.77 -10.93 7.37
CA THR A 47 -11.61 -10.72 8.81
C THR A 47 -12.91 -10.82 9.60
N LEU A 48 -14.07 -10.95 8.95
CA LEU A 48 -15.33 -11.29 9.62
C LEU A 48 -15.32 -12.74 10.16
N ASP A 49 -14.57 -13.63 9.51
CA ASP A 49 -14.44 -15.05 9.88
C ASP A 49 -13.31 -15.24 10.90
N ARG A 50 -12.12 -14.73 10.59
CA ARG A 50 -10.92 -14.83 11.44
C ARG A 50 -9.92 -13.74 11.12
N THR A 51 -9.03 -13.42 12.04
CA THR A 51 -7.94 -12.47 11.81
C THR A 51 -6.57 -13.13 11.96
N TYR A 52 -5.56 -12.55 11.32
CA TYR A 52 -4.16 -12.83 11.63
C TYR A 52 -3.57 -11.75 12.53
N VAL A 53 -2.92 -12.17 13.61
CA VAL A 53 -2.25 -11.30 14.59
C VAL A 53 -0.91 -11.90 14.99
N LEU A 54 -0.04 -11.09 15.56
CA LEU A 54 1.23 -11.56 16.12
C LEU A 54 1.01 -12.21 17.49
N GLY A 55 1.47 -13.45 17.63
CA GLY A 55 1.40 -14.22 18.87
C GLY A 55 2.35 -13.72 19.95
N ALA A 56 2.56 -14.56 20.96
CA ALA A 56 3.53 -14.28 22.02
C ALA A 56 4.96 -14.24 21.47
N ALA A 57 5.76 -13.31 21.99
CA ALA A 57 7.16 -13.19 21.61
C ALA A 57 7.99 -14.38 22.13
N GLY A 58 8.80 -14.95 21.23
CA GLY A 58 9.85 -15.90 21.56
C GLY A 58 11.18 -15.21 21.87
N ALA A 59 12.27 -15.97 21.78
CA ALA A 59 13.62 -15.44 21.95
C ALA A 59 13.93 -14.36 20.90
N GLY A 60 14.60 -13.28 21.31
CA GLY A 60 14.90 -12.12 20.43
C GLY A 60 13.68 -11.24 20.10
N GLY A 61 12.51 -11.55 20.68
CA GLY A 61 11.27 -10.81 20.44
C GLY A 61 10.54 -11.22 19.16
N TYR A 62 10.97 -12.29 18.47
CA TYR A 62 10.29 -12.79 17.26
C TYR A 62 8.93 -13.38 17.62
N ARG A 63 7.89 -13.05 16.86
CA ARG A 63 6.49 -13.40 17.12
C ARG A 63 5.92 -14.19 15.95
N PRO A 64 5.43 -15.43 16.14
CA PRO A 64 4.76 -16.15 15.07
C PRO A 64 3.44 -15.47 14.73
N VAL A 65 2.98 -15.62 13.49
CA VAL A 65 1.61 -15.21 13.13
C VAL A 65 0.64 -16.30 13.59
N ILE A 66 -0.41 -15.91 14.31
CA ILE A 66 -1.46 -16.80 14.81
C ILE A 66 -2.83 -16.37 14.28
N THR A 67 -3.78 -17.30 14.32
CA THR A 67 -5.18 -17.00 14.03
C THR A 67 -5.87 -16.50 15.31
N ALA A 68 -6.63 -15.42 15.18
CA ALA A 68 -7.51 -14.88 16.22
C ALA A 68 -8.96 -14.83 15.71
N PRO A 69 -9.96 -14.65 16.59
CA PRO A 69 -11.36 -14.53 16.19
C PRO A 69 -11.60 -13.44 15.14
N GLY A 70 -12.67 -13.61 14.37
CA GLY A 70 -13.15 -12.60 13.44
C GLY A 70 -13.68 -11.34 14.15
N GLU A 71 -13.75 -10.25 13.40
CA GLU A 71 -14.18 -8.93 13.87
C GLU A 71 -15.53 -8.57 13.24
N PRO A 72 -16.57 -8.21 14.00
CA PRO A 72 -17.87 -7.84 13.43
C PRO A 72 -17.81 -6.46 12.77
N TYR A 73 -18.85 -6.12 12.01
CA TYR A 73 -19.03 -4.75 11.53
C TYR A 73 -19.31 -3.78 12.68
N LEU A 74 -18.60 -2.65 12.70
CA LEU A 74 -18.94 -1.49 13.53
C LEU A 74 -19.64 -0.42 12.70
N LEU A 75 -20.77 0.09 13.19
CA LEU A 75 -21.53 1.15 12.54
C LEU A 75 -21.00 2.53 12.93
N ARG A 76 -20.56 3.30 11.94
CA ARG A 76 -20.13 4.69 12.07
C ARG A 76 -21.17 5.66 11.52
N ARG A 77 -21.40 6.76 12.24
CA ARG A 77 -22.48 7.75 11.97
C ARG A 77 -21.95 9.18 11.93
N ASP A 78 -20.65 9.33 11.79
CA ASP A 78 -19.91 10.58 11.98
C ASP A 78 -20.35 11.66 10.98
N LEU A 79 -20.83 11.27 9.79
CA LEU A 79 -21.37 12.16 8.76
C LEU A 79 -22.90 12.40 8.86
N GLY A 80 -23.55 11.90 9.91
CA GLY A 80 -24.97 12.03 10.15
C GLY A 80 -25.86 11.04 9.39
N GLY A 81 -27.15 11.37 9.30
CA GLY A 81 -28.20 10.48 8.77
C GLY A 81 -28.86 9.64 9.88
N ALA A 82 -30.18 9.51 9.80
CA ALA A 82 -30.98 8.72 10.75
C ALA A 82 -31.44 7.42 10.10
N ALA A 83 -30.53 6.45 10.00
CA ALA A 83 -30.87 5.19 9.35
C ALA A 83 -31.84 4.36 10.17
N SER A 84 -32.87 3.84 9.50
CA SER A 84 -33.90 3.00 10.07
C SER A 84 -33.30 1.73 10.68
N ALA A 85 -33.88 1.28 11.79
CA ALA A 85 -33.59 -0.05 12.34
C ALA A 85 -33.89 -1.18 11.34
N ARG A 86 -34.76 -0.93 10.35
CA ARG A 86 -35.13 -1.90 9.30
C ARG A 86 -34.17 -1.91 8.10
N ARG A 87 -33.19 -1.01 8.04
CA ARG A 87 -32.30 -0.85 6.87
C ARG A 87 -31.60 -2.14 6.44
N ALA A 88 -31.23 -3.01 7.39
CA ALA A 88 -30.58 -4.28 7.07
C ALA A 88 -31.50 -5.21 6.24
N ALA A 89 -32.81 -5.12 6.45
CA ALA A 89 -33.81 -5.87 5.68
C ALA A 89 -34.16 -5.18 4.36
N THR A 90 -34.19 -3.85 4.31
CA THR A 90 -34.64 -3.09 3.14
C THR A 90 -33.54 -2.73 2.15
N ARG A 91 -32.27 -2.76 2.58
CA ARG A 91 -31.15 -2.29 1.75
C ARG A 91 -31.00 -3.05 0.43
N ARG A 92 -30.62 -2.29 -0.59
CA ARG A 92 -30.31 -2.75 -1.94
C ARG A 92 -28.86 -2.44 -2.25
N GLY A 93 -28.10 -3.46 -2.62
CA GLY A 93 -26.72 -3.27 -3.08
C GLY A 93 -26.68 -2.42 -4.35
N VAL A 94 -25.75 -1.48 -4.41
CA VAL A 94 -25.51 -0.58 -5.54
C VAL A 94 -24.25 -1.00 -6.31
N LEU A 95 -23.16 -1.28 -5.59
CA LEU A 95 -21.86 -1.64 -6.17
C LEU A 95 -21.05 -2.41 -5.12
N ALA A 96 -20.25 -3.38 -5.55
CA ALA A 96 -19.20 -3.97 -4.73
C ALA A 96 -17.90 -4.05 -5.54
N PHE A 97 -16.76 -3.78 -4.92
CA PHE A 97 -15.45 -3.85 -5.57
C PHE A 97 -14.34 -4.27 -4.59
N GLY A 98 -13.28 -4.86 -5.12
CA GLY A 98 -12.06 -5.17 -4.38
C GLY A 98 -11.08 -4.00 -4.40
N HIS A 99 -10.30 -3.83 -3.35
CA HIS A 99 -9.28 -2.80 -3.21
C HIS A 99 -7.94 -3.43 -2.81
N LEU A 100 -6.95 -3.24 -3.68
CA LEU A 100 -5.54 -3.54 -3.47
C LEU A 100 -4.78 -2.21 -3.41
N THR A 101 -3.64 -2.18 -2.72
CA THR A 101 -2.77 -1.01 -2.68
C THR A 101 -1.39 -1.40 -2.17
N ASP A 102 -0.36 -0.64 -2.56
CA ASP A 102 0.98 -0.75 -2.00
C ASP A 102 1.46 -2.21 -2.04
N VAL A 103 1.31 -2.81 -3.24
CA VAL A 103 1.71 -4.20 -3.48
C VAL A 103 3.23 -4.32 -3.40
N HIS A 104 3.93 -3.28 -3.86
CA HIS A 104 5.39 -3.21 -3.96
C HIS A 104 5.99 -4.48 -4.57
N VAL A 105 5.49 -4.88 -5.75
CA VAL A 105 6.19 -5.87 -6.56
C VAL A 105 7.53 -5.28 -6.96
N LEU A 106 8.61 -5.89 -6.48
CA LEU A 106 9.94 -5.29 -6.57
C LEU A 106 11.02 -6.29 -6.95
N ASP A 107 12.07 -5.76 -7.58
CA ASP A 107 13.30 -6.49 -7.89
C ASP A 107 14.31 -6.35 -6.76
N ALA A 108 14.31 -7.32 -5.85
CA ALA A 108 15.19 -7.33 -4.68
C ALA A 108 16.68 -7.49 -5.03
N GLN A 109 17.00 -7.80 -6.29
CA GLN A 109 18.36 -7.93 -6.80
C GLN A 109 18.82 -6.67 -7.55
N SER A 110 17.91 -5.72 -7.77
CA SER A 110 18.19 -4.53 -8.56
C SER A 110 19.32 -3.71 -7.92
N PRO A 111 20.29 -3.22 -8.72
CA PRO A 111 21.32 -2.31 -8.24
C PRO A 111 20.79 -0.91 -7.90
N ALA A 112 19.57 -0.57 -8.35
CA ALA A 112 18.90 0.68 -8.02
C ALA A 112 18.24 0.65 -6.63
N ARG A 113 18.19 -0.52 -5.99
CA ARG A 113 17.83 -0.61 -4.59
C ARG A 113 18.88 0.12 -3.76
N VAL A 114 18.42 0.88 -2.77
CA VAL A 114 19.28 1.69 -1.90
C VAL A 114 19.41 1.08 -0.51
N GLU A 115 19.49 -0.25 -0.40
CA GLU A 115 19.56 -0.96 0.89
C GLU A 115 20.74 -0.48 1.75
N PHE A 116 21.79 0.03 1.10
CA PHE A 116 22.96 0.59 1.76
C PHE A 116 22.66 1.87 2.57
N ILE A 117 21.54 2.56 2.30
CA ILE A 117 21.12 3.76 3.05
C ILE A 117 20.78 3.40 4.50
N ASP A 118 20.20 2.24 4.75
CA ASP A 118 19.93 1.77 6.12
C ASP A 118 21.25 1.65 6.94
N ARG A 119 22.37 1.38 6.26
CA ARG A 119 23.71 1.29 6.87
C ARG A 119 24.32 2.66 7.17
N PHE A 120 23.91 3.70 6.44
CA PHE A 120 24.32 5.06 6.75
C PHE A 120 23.80 5.51 8.11
N ARG A 121 22.59 5.10 8.51
CA ARG A 121 22.07 5.41 9.85
C ARG A 121 22.94 4.81 10.96
N ASP A 122 23.36 3.55 10.80
CA ASP A 122 24.18 2.86 11.80
C ASP A 122 25.52 3.57 12.04
N ILE A 123 25.98 4.33 11.04
CA ILE A 123 27.25 5.07 11.05
C ILE A 123 27.04 6.57 11.37
N ILE A 124 25.95 7.16 10.88
CA ILE A 124 25.58 8.58 10.95
C ILE A 124 24.13 8.68 11.40
N GLY A 125 23.91 8.99 12.68
CA GLY A 125 22.56 9.12 13.24
C GLY A 125 21.73 10.20 12.53
N GLY A 126 20.45 9.89 12.25
CA GLY A 126 19.49 10.82 11.63
C GLY A 126 19.23 10.62 10.13
N PHE A 127 19.81 9.60 9.50
CA PHE A 127 19.49 9.20 8.13
C PHE A 127 18.16 8.41 8.05
N PRO A 128 17.38 8.51 6.96
CA PRO A 128 16.13 7.75 6.76
C PRO A 128 16.34 6.24 6.78
N GLU A 129 15.33 5.49 7.26
CA GLU A 129 15.26 4.03 7.29
C GLU A 129 14.29 3.50 6.22
N GLY A 130 14.38 2.22 5.88
CA GLY A 130 13.39 1.51 5.08
C GLY A 130 13.83 1.19 3.65
N GLY A 131 15.14 1.24 3.37
CA GLY A 131 15.70 0.85 2.06
C GLY A 131 15.72 -0.66 1.83
N TYR A 132 15.54 -1.47 2.87
CA TYR A 132 15.51 -2.94 2.84
C TYR A 132 14.55 -3.52 3.89
N ARG A 133 13.76 -4.53 3.51
CA ARG A 133 13.02 -5.39 4.44
C ARG A 133 13.17 -6.87 4.10
N PRO A 134 13.25 -7.77 5.09
CA PRO A 134 13.45 -9.21 4.88
C PRO A 134 12.44 -9.88 3.94
N GLN A 135 11.18 -9.45 3.99
CA GLN A 135 10.07 -10.04 3.25
C GLN A 135 9.96 -9.60 1.79
N GLU A 136 10.65 -8.53 1.39
CA GLU A 136 10.46 -7.86 0.10
C GLU A 136 10.78 -8.76 -1.11
N ILE A 137 11.68 -9.74 -0.93
CA ILE A 137 11.97 -10.79 -1.91
C ILE A 137 10.75 -11.68 -2.26
N LEU A 138 9.68 -11.63 -1.45
CA LEU A 138 8.46 -12.43 -1.62
C LEU A 138 7.25 -11.62 -2.12
N SER A 139 7.45 -10.39 -2.60
CA SER A 139 6.37 -9.47 -3.01
C SER A 139 5.42 -10.07 -4.06
N THR A 140 5.95 -10.76 -5.08
CA THR A 140 5.10 -11.42 -6.09
C THR A 140 4.26 -12.57 -5.52
N GLN A 141 4.77 -13.29 -4.53
CA GLN A 141 4.05 -14.36 -3.85
C GLN A 141 2.93 -13.79 -2.97
N VAL A 142 3.18 -12.67 -2.28
CA VAL A 142 2.15 -11.93 -1.54
C VAL A 142 1.03 -11.47 -2.48
N GLY A 143 1.38 -10.89 -3.62
CA GLY A 143 0.42 -10.50 -4.66
C GLY A 143 -0.44 -11.67 -5.14
N GLU A 144 0.17 -12.80 -5.48
CA GLU A 144 -0.54 -14.02 -5.91
C GLU A 144 -1.49 -14.54 -4.82
N ALA A 145 -1.03 -14.58 -3.56
CA ALA A 145 -1.88 -14.98 -2.44
C ALA A 145 -3.05 -14.01 -2.23
N MET A 146 -2.87 -12.71 -2.49
CA MET A 146 -3.96 -11.74 -2.40
C MET A 146 -4.95 -11.87 -3.56
N VAL A 147 -4.48 -12.13 -4.78
CA VAL A 147 -5.34 -12.42 -5.94
C VAL A 147 -6.20 -13.65 -5.66
N GLN A 148 -5.62 -14.73 -5.15
CA GLN A 148 -6.39 -15.91 -4.77
C GLN A 148 -7.40 -15.61 -3.66
N ALA A 149 -7.04 -14.82 -2.65
CA ALA A 149 -7.99 -14.41 -1.61
C ALA A 149 -9.17 -13.62 -2.18
N MET A 150 -8.90 -12.62 -3.02
CA MET A 150 -9.90 -11.78 -3.65
C MET A 150 -10.85 -12.59 -4.53
N ASN A 151 -10.31 -13.49 -5.35
CA ASN A 151 -11.09 -14.37 -6.22
C ASN A 151 -11.95 -15.38 -5.44
N ARG A 152 -11.45 -15.89 -4.30
CA ARG A 152 -12.19 -16.83 -3.45
C ARG A 152 -13.36 -16.16 -2.75
N VAL A 153 -13.20 -14.92 -2.28
CA VAL A 153 -14.32 -14.18 -1.70
C VAL A 153 -15.30 -13.77 -2.80
N GLY A 154 -14.83 -13.10 -3.85
CA GLY A 154 -15.54 -12.85 -5.12
C GLY A 154 -16.86 -12.05 -5.04
N ARG A 155 -17.41 -11.85 -3.85
CA ARG A 155 -18.66 -11.18 -3.53
C ARG A 155 -18.54 -10.42 -2.22
N GLY A 156 -19.24 -9.31 -2.12
CA GLY A 156 -19.33 -8.52 -0.90
C GLY A 156 -20.09 -9.24 0.22
N PRO A 157 -19.53 -9.37 1.44
CA PRO A 157 -20.20 -10.03 2.56
C PRO A 157 -21.52 -9.36 2.99
N ALA A 158 -21.62 -8.03 2.91
CA ALA A 158 -22.79 -7.29 3.41
C ALA A 158 -23.97 -7.30 2.42
N THR A 159 -23.69 -7.20 1.12
CA THR A 159 -24.72 -7.06 0.07
C THR A 159 -24.91 -8.32 -0.76
N GLY A 160 -23.92 -9.21 -0.82
CA GLY A 160 -23.91 -10.42 -1.65
C GLY A 160 -23.62 -10.15 -3.14
N LEU A 161 -23.39 -8.89 -3.53
CA LEU A 161 -23.06 -8.51 -4.90
C LEU A 161 -21.71 -9.08 -5.32
N GLY A 162 -21.60 -9.52 -6.57
CA GLY A 162 -20.30 -9.85 -7.17
C GLY A 162 -19.43 -8.60 -7.29
N LEU A 163 -18.12 -8.77 -7.15
CA LEU A 163 -17.16 -7.67 -7.34
C LEU A 163 -17.21 -7.22 -8.80
N ALA A 164 -17.69 -6.00 -9.03
CA ALA A 164 -17.83 -5.41 -10.36
C ALA A 164 -16.47 -5.08 -10.99
N PHE A 165 -15.47 -4.84 -10.14
CA PHE A 165 -14.06 -4.65 -10.47
C PHE A 165 -13.20 -4.83 -9.21
N THR A 166 -11.88 -4.86 -9.41
CA THR A 166 -10.89 -4.62 -8.37
C THR A 166 -10.07 -3.40 -8.76
N ILE A 167 -9.62 -2.57 -7.82
CA ILE A 167 -8.75 -1.43 -8.12
C ILE A 167 -7.49 -1.51 -7.27
N ASN A 168 -6.34 -1.28 -7.90
CA ASN A 168 -5.08 -1.09 -7.20
C ASN A 168 -4.78 0.41 -7.11
N THR A 169 -4.72 0.96 -5.89
CA THR A 169 -4.54 2.40 -5.66
C THR A 169 -3.09 2.89 -5.77
N GLY A 170 -2.19 2.11 -6.36
CA GLY A 170 -0.82 2.55 -6.67
C GLY A 170 0.22 1.95 -5.73
N ASP A 171 1.47 2.37 -5.90
CA ASP A 171 2.66 1.75 -5.32
C ASP A 171 2.67 0.25 -5.59
N THR A 172 2.47 0.00 -6.87
CA THR A 172 2.42 -1.32 -7.42
C THR A 172 3.83 -1.87 -7.60
N THR A 173 4.76 -1.00 -7.98
CA THR A 173 6.20 -1.29 -8.09
C THR A 173 6.99 -0.64 -6.95
N ASP A 174 8.33 -0.78 -6.94
CA ASP A 174 9.18 -0.08 -5.98
C ASP A 174 10.00 1.05 -6.63
N ASN A 175 10.51 0.84 -7.84
CA ASN A 175 11.39 1.80 -8.53
C ASN A 175 10.91 2.13 -9.95
N ALA A 176 9.63 1.87 -10.27
CA ALA A 176 9.11 1.99 -11.62
C ALA A 176 9.95 1.24 -12.68
N GLN A 177 10.58 0.12 -12.30
CA GLN A 177 11.39 -0.64 -13.24
C GLN A 177 10.50 -1.41 -14.21
N TYR A 178 10.95 -1.59 -15.44
CA TYR A 178 10.17 -2.32 -16.44
C TYR A 178 9.83 -3.75 -16.02
N ASN A 179 10.77 -4.50 -15.46
CA ASN A 179 10.52 -5.84 -14.94
C ASN A 179 9.47 -5.82 -13.82
N GLU A 180 9.56 -4.91 -12.86
CA GLU A 180 8.56 -4.74 -11.79
C GLU A 180 7.17 -4.46 -12.34
N VAL A 181 7.04 -3.50 -13.27
CA VAL A 181 5.78 -3.14 -13.93
C VAL A 181 5.22 -4.32 -14.72
N ARG A 182 6.07 -5.11 -15.40
CA ARG A 182 5.60 -6.33 -16.09
C ARG A 182 5.15 -7.39 -15.11
N TRP A 183 5.89 -7.63 -14.04
CA TRP A 183 5.55 -8.67 -13.06
C TRP A 183 4.19 -8.44 -12.43
N ILE A 184 3.85 -7.21 -12.03
CA ILE A 184 2.51 -6.95 -11.50
C ILE A 184 1.43 -7.10 -12.58
N ILE A 185 1.61 -6.53 -13.78
CA ILE A 185 0.59 -6.64 -14.84
C ILE A 185 0.33 -8.12 -15.14
N ASP A 186 1.41 -8.90 -15.32
CA ASP A 186 1.34 -10.34 -15.57
C ASP A 186 0.70 -11.09 -14.39
N LEU A 187 1.01 -10.72 -13.14
CA LEU A 187 0.42 -11.31 -11.94
C LEU A 187 -1.09 -11.07 -11.87
N LEU A 188 -1.55 -9.82 -12.05
CA LEU A 188 -2.97 -9.46 -12.00
C LEU A 188 -3.73 -9.97 -13.23
N ASP A 189 -3.04 -10.14 -14.36
CA ASP A 189 -3.60 -10.73 -15.57
C ASP A 189 -3.70 -12.26 -15.50
N GLY A 190 -2.89 -12.91 -14.67
CA GLY A 190 -2.83 -14.37 -14.58
C GLY A 190 -1.95 -14.97 -15.67
N GLU A 191 -0.83 -14.33 -15.94
CA GLU A 191 0.22 -14.76 -16.84
C GLU A 191 1.38 -15.41 -16.04
N ARG A 192 2.39 -15.90 -16.75
CA ARG A 192 3.57 -16.47 -16.11
C ARG A 192 4.47 -15.37 -15.57
N VAL A 193 4.73 -15.39 -14.26
CA VAL A 193 5.61 -14.45 -13.57
C VAL A 193 6.95 -15.12 -13.28
N ARG A 194 8.06 -14.41 -13.55
CA ARG A 194 9.41 -14.80 -13.14
C ARG A 194 9.98 -13.67 -12.27
N PRO A 195 9.91 -13.78 -10.94
CA PRO A 195 10.42 -12.78 -10.01
C PRO A 195 11.95 -12.84 -9.88
N ASP A 196 12.65 -12.65 -10.99
CA ASP A 196 14.10 -12.81 -11.08
C ASP A 196 14.68 -11.91 -12.17
N SER A 197 15.88 -11.38 -11.92
CA SER A 197 16.60 -10.43 -12.76
C SER A 197 18.10 -10.71 -12.70
N GLY A 198 18.86 -10.22 -13.68
CA GLY A 198 20.30 -10.50 -13.74
C GLY A 198 20.59 -11.97 -14.07
N ASP A 199 21.42 -12.65 -13.26
CA ASP A 199 21.79 -14.05 -13.53
C ASP A 199 20.67 -15.04 -13.13
N PRO A 200 20.12 -15.82 -14.07
CA PRO A 200 19.09 -16.83 -13.76
C PRO A 200 19.55 -17.92 -12.76
N ASN A 201 20.86 -18.11 -12.60
CA ASN A 201 21.41 -19.22 -11.83
C ASN A 201 21.88 -18.82 -10.42
N ARG A 202 21.89 -17.53 -10.06
CA ARG A 202 22.30 -17.08 -8.72
C ARG A 202 21.56 -15.82 -8.27
N TYR A 203 21.33 -15.70 -6.97
CA TYR A 203 20.79 -14.48 -6.38
C TYR A 203 21.86 -13.38 -6.34
N GLU A 204 21.52 -12.14 -6.68
CA GLU A 204 22.47 -11.01 -6.73
C GLU A 204 22.08 -9.81 -5.85
N GLY A 205 21.23 -10.02 -4.83
CA GLY A 205 20.91 -9.02 -3.79
C GLY A 205 21.74 -9.16 -2.51
N VAL A 206 21.38 -8.40 -1.47
CA VAL A 206 22.16 -8.31 -0.21
C VAL A 206 22.05 -9.52 0.74
N MET A 207 21.11 -10.43 0.48
CA MET A 207 20.81 -11.57 1.38
C MET A 207 21.69 -12.82 1.14
N ASP A 208 22.55 -12.84 0.11
CA ASP A 208 23.44 -13.98 -0.16
C ASP A 208 24.79 -13.90 0.57
N TRP A 209 25.71 -14.82 0.26
CA TRP A 209 27.05 -14.86 0.87
C TRP A 209 28.13 -14.13 0.08
N ALA A 210 27.85 -13.66 -1.15
CA ALA A 210 28.88 -13.08 -2.01
C ALA A 210 29.41 -11.75 -1.47
N ALA A 211 28.56 -10.99 -0.77
CA ALA A 211 28.92 -9.77 -0.05
C ALA A 211 28.27 -9.78 1.34
N TYR A 212 28.65 -10.75 2.18
CA TYR A 212 28.05 -10.98 3.50
C TYR A 212 28.21 -9.77 4.44
N ASP A 213 27.09 -9.13 4.81
CA ASP A 213 27.01 -8.11 5.85
C ASP A 213 25.99 -8.53 6.91
N ARG A 214 26.48 -8.67 8.15
CA ARG A 214 25.70 -9.12 9.31
C ARG A 214 24.50 -8.23 9.64
N ALA A 215 24.39 -7.03 9.07
CA ALA A 215 23.21 -6.18 9.23
C ALA A 215 22.00 -6.63 8.42
N TYR A 216 22.20 -7.34 7.32
CA TYR A 216 21.12 -7.92 6.53
C TYR A 216 20.76 -9.32 7.04
N TRP A 217 19.52 -9.75 6.77
CA TRP A 217 19.10 -11.10 7.09
C TRP A 217 19.56 -12.06 6.00
N HIS A 218 20.29 -13.10 6.38
CA HIS A 218 20.73 -14.16 5.49
C HIS A 218 19.92 -15.42 5.78
N PRO A 219 18.94 -15.79 4.92
CA PRO A 219 18.03 -16.89 5.23
C PRO A 219 18.74 -18.25 5.34
N ASP A 220 19.84 -18.47 4.62
CA ASP A 220 20.68 -19.68 4.75
C ASP A 220 21.61 -19.66 6.00
N GLY A 221 21.63 -18.56 6.75
CA GLY A 221 22.54 -18.30 7.85
C GLY A 221 23.91 -17.79 7.40
N ALA A 222 24.89 -17.80 8.31
CA ALA A 222 26.23 -17.31 8.04
C ALA A 222 27.05 -18.28 7.16
N PRO A 223 27.90 -17.77 6.26
CA PRO A 223 28.85 -18.60 5.54
C PRO A 223 29.89 -19.22 6.49
N PRO A 224 30.56 -20.32 6.10
CA PRO A 224 31.58 -20.96 6.93
C PRO A 224 32.66 -19.98 7.41
N GLY A 225 32.92 -19.96 8.72
CA GLY A 225 33.92 -19.10 9.34
C GLY A 225 33.46 -17.68 9.68
N ALA A 226 32.24 -17.28 9.29
CA ALA A 226 31.67 -15.98 9.64
C ALA A 226 30.77 -16.04 10.90
N GLY A 227 30.64 -14.92 11.60
CA GLY A 227 29.69 -14.78 12.70
C GLY A 227 28.25 -14.64 12.19
N THR A 228 27.28 -15.13 12.96
CA THR A 228 25.83 -15.02 12.64
C THR A 228 25.40 -13.57 12.47
N ASP A 229 24.51 -13.32 11.51
CA ASP A 229 23.89 -12.02 11.27
C ASP A 229 23.08 -11.53 12.48
N PHE A 230 22.86 -10.23 12.56
CA PHE A 230 22.14 -9.59 13.66
C PHE A 230 20.64 -9.92 13.67
N PRO A 231 19.94 -10.01 12.53
CA PRO A 231 18.55 -10.51 12.48
C PRO A 231 18.35 -11.84 13.21
N ILE A 232 19.18 -12.84 12.94
CA ILE A 232 19.11 -14.14 13.61
C ILE A 232 19.60 -14.02 15.06
N ALA A 233 20.77 -13.41 15.29
CA ALA A 233 21.43 -13.43 16.59
C ALA A 233 20.74 -12.56 17.66
N ARG A 234 20.08 -11.47 17.27
CA ARG A 234 19.49 -10.48 18.20
C ARG A 234 17.97 -10.46 18.14
N TYR A 235 17.39 -10.67 16.96
CA TYR A 235 15.98 -10.44 16.71
C TYR A 235 15.17 -11.73 16.52
N GLY A 236 15.82 -12.89 16.56
CA GLY A 236 15.20 -14.20 16.50
C GLY A 236 14.70 -14.61 15.12
N PHE A 237 15.20 -13.98 14.04
CA PHE A 237 14.81 -14.35 12.69
C PHE A 237 15.14 -15.81 12.37
N PRO A 238 14.30 -16.49 11.58
CA PRO A 238 14.50 -17.89 11.25
C PRO A 238 15.63 -18.09 10.24
N ARG A 239 16.21 -19.29 10.23
CA ARG A 239 16.93 -19.82 9.06
C ARG A 239 15.93 -20.52 8.15
N VAL A 240 15.93 -20.16 6.88
CA VAL A 240 15.02 -20.68 5.85
C VAL A 240 15.87 -21.07 4.64
N ASN A 241 16.55 -22.23 4.76
CA ASN A 241 17.49 -22.68 3.74
C ASN A 241 16.81 -22.84 2.37
N GLY A 242 17.42 -22.32 1.32
CA GLY A 242 16.89 -22.36 -0.05
C GLY A 242 15.81 -21.33 -0.36
N LEU A 243 15.54 -20.37 0.53
CA LEU A 243 14.55 -19.32 0.32
C LEU A 243 14.87 -18.46 -0.91
N LEU A 244 16.14 -18.11 -1.14
CA LEU A 244 16.54 -17.23 -2.25
C LEU A 244 16.21 -17.85 -3.62
N ASP A 245 16.33 -19.16 -3.76
CA ASP A 245 15.94 -19.86 -5.00
C ASP A 245 14.43 -20.05 -5.09
N ALA A 246 13.75 -20.28 -3.97
CA ALA A 246 12.30 -20.39 -3.93
C ALA A 246 11.61 -19.06 -4.30
N ALA A 247 12.10 -17.94 -3.79
CA ALA A 247 11.59 -16.60 -4.03
C ALA A 247 11.66 -16.20 -5.51
N ARG A 248 12.69 -16.66 -6.22
CA ARG A 248 12.95 -16.36 -7.64
C ARG A 248 12.30 -17.34 -8.62
N ARG A 249 11.73 -18.44 -8.11
CA ARG A 249 11.16 -19.50 -8.95
C ARG A 249 9.98 -18.96 -9.77
N PRO A 250 9.97 -19.12 -11.10
CA PRO A 250 8.81 -18.75 -11.91
C PRO A 250 7.55 -19.53 -11.52
N PHE A 251 6.40 -18.88 -11.58
CA PHE A 251 5.11 -19.50 -11.36
C PHE A 251 4.04 -18.96 -12.33
N GLN A 252 2.97 -19.73 -12.49
CA GLN A 252 1.79 -19.29 -13.22
C GLN A 252 0.89 -18.53 -12.24
N ALA A 253 0.66 -17.24 -12.46
CA ALA A 253 -0.25 -16.47 -11.62
C ALA A 253 -1.71 -16.84 -11.89
N THR A 254 -2.56 -16.71 -10.87
CA THR A 254 -4.00 -16.98 -10.99
C THR A 254 -4.72 -15.88 -11.79
N GLY A 255 -4.29 -14.63 -11.63
CA GLY A 255 -4.95 -13.45 -12.19
C GLY A 255 -6.30 -13.12 -11.54
N LEU A 256 -6.65 -11.84 -11.52
CA LEU A 256 -7.96 -11.40 -11.05
C LEU A 256 -9.08 -11.88 -12.00
N ARG A 257 -10.18 -12.36 -11.42
CA ARG A 257 -11.40 -12.73 -12.16
C ARG A 257 -12.24 -11.51 -12.53
N SER A 258 -12.29 -10.52 -11.65
CA SER A 258 -12.90 -9.22 -11.93
C SER A 258 -11.99 -8.40 -12.86
N PRO A 259 -12.54 -7.51 -13.70
CA PRO A 259 -11.74 -6.48 -14.35
C PRO A 259 -10.99 -5.66 -13.30
N TRP A 260 -9.74 -5.27 -13.59
CA TRP A 260 -8.95 -4.48 -12.65
C TRP A 260 -8.58 -3.11 -13.20
N TYR A 261 -8.60 -2.11 -12.30
CA TYR A 261 -8.26 -0.71 -12.57
C TYR A 261 -6.94 -0.34 -11.90
N ALA A 262 -6.13 0.47 -12.57
CA ALA A 262 -4.86 0.98 -12.09
C ALA A 262 -4.97 2.43 -11.61
N VAL A 263 -4.29 2.76 -10.53
CA VAL A 263 -4.02 4.13 -10.08
C VAL A 263 -2.50 4.28 -10.00
N PHE A 264 -2.00 5.47 -10.33
CA PHE A 264 -0.57 5.75 -10.36
C PHE A 264 -0.09 6.23 -8.97
N GLY A 265 0.80 5.47 -8.34
CA GLY A 265 1.46 5.81 -7.07
C GLY A 265 2.87 6.36 -7.25
N ASN A 266 3.45 6.91 -6.18
CA ASN A 266 4.77 7.54 -6.26
C ASN A 266 5.86 6.51 -6.59
N HIS A 267 5.81 5.27 -6.10
CA HIS A 267 6.75 4.21 -6.50
C HIS A 267 6.54 3.67 -7.92
N ASP A 268 5.42 4.04 -8.57
CA ASP A 268 5.17 3.74 -9.99
C ASP A 268 5.78 4.80 -10.93
N GLY A 269 6.26 5.93 -10.39
CA GLY A 269 6.83 7.03 -11.18
C GLY A 269 8.14 7.63 -10.68
N LEU A 270 8.55 7.29 -9.46
CA LEU A 270 9.75 7.79 -8.79
C LEU A 270 10.60 6.61 -8.30
N ILE A 271 11.92 6.82 -8.24
CA ILE A 271 12.86 5.88 -7.63
C ILE A 271 12.57 5.82 -6.13
N GLN A 272 12.26 4.63 -5.64
CA GLN A 272 11.78 4.36 -4.28
C GLN A 272 10.68 5.32 -3.83
N GLY A 273 9.82 5.75 -4.75
CA GLY A 273 8.76 6.69 -4.43
C GLY A 273 9.21 8.10 -4.02
N ASN A 274 10.49 8.44 -4.18
CA ASN A 274 11.07 9.66 -3.62
C ASN A 274 11.83 10.51 -4.63
N LEU A 275 12.62 9.91 -5.52
CA LEU A 275 13.50 10.66 -6.41
C LEU A 275 12.99 10.61 -7.86
N PRO A 276 12.99 11.73 -8.59
CA PRO A 276 12.79 11.71 -10.03
C PRO A 276 13.81 10.79 -10.70
N VAL A 277 13.39 10.14 -11.79
CA VAL A 277 14.28 9.35 -12.65
C VAL A 277 15.48 10.20 -13.04
N ASN A 278 16.69 9.70 -12.77
CA ASN A 278 17.93 10.41 -13.06
C ASN A 278 18.97 9.48 -13.71
N PRO A 279 19.90 10.01 -14.52
CA PRO A 279 20.84 9.19 -15.30
C PRO A 279 21.74 8.26 -14.47
N LEU A 280 22.12 8.68 -13.26
CA LEU A 280 22.99 7.89 -12.38
C LEU A 280 22.28 6.62 -11.92
N ILE A 281 21.09 6.74 -11.34
CA ILE A 281 20.33 5.58 -10.86
C ILE A 281 19.85 4.72 -12.03
N SER A 282 19.45 5.31 -13.17
CA SER A 282 19.11 4.54 -14.38
C SER A 282 20.29 3.69 -14.89
N GLY A 283 21.50 4.25 -14.86
CA GLY A 283 22.72 3.55 -15.24
C GLY A 283 23.09 2.43 -14.25
N LEU A 284 22.89 2.66 -12.94
CA LEU A 284 23.03 1.63 -11.92
C LEU A 284 22.01 0.50 -12.12
N ALA A 285 20.73 0.84 -12.27
CA ALA A 285 19.62 -0.12 -12.40
C ALA A 285 19.90 -1.18 -13.46
N THR A 286 20.40 -0.76 -14.63
CA THR A 286 20.67 -1.67 -15.77
C THR A 286 22.10 -2.20 -15.82
N GLY A 287 23.01 -1.62 -15.02
CA GLY A 287 24.43 -1.89 -15.04
C GLY A 287 24.86 -3.12 -14.23
N GLY A 288 26.16 -3.41 -14.30
CA GLY A 288 26.77 -4.57 -13.62
C GLY A 288 27.34 -4.28 -12.23
N ILE A 289 26.91 -3.19 -11.59
CA ILE A 289 27.49 -2.73 -10.32
C ILE A 289 26.37 -2.43 -9.34
N LYS A 290 26.40 -3.10 -8.18
CA LYS A 290 25.54 -2.80 -7.03
C LYS A 290 26.36 -2.17 -5.92
N ILE A 291 25.79 -1.13 -5.30
CA ILE A 291 26.38 -0.46 -4.13
C ILE A 291 26.07 -1.31 -2.89
N GLY A 292 27.12 -1.69 -2.18
CA GLY A 292 27.06 -2.39 -0.90
C GLY A 292 27.12 -1.42 0.28
N ALA A 293 27.16 -1.99 1.49
CA ALA A 293 27.31 -1.23 2.72
C ALA A 293 28.71 -0.61 2.84
N PRO A 294 28.84 0.66 3.26
CA PRO A 294 30.14 1.23 3.61
C PRO A 294 30.80 0.47 4.76
N ALA A 295 32.07 0.08 4.61
CA ALA A 295 32.82 -0.64 5.64
C ALA A 295 33.31 0.27 6.79
N ASP A 296 33.46 1.57 6.52
CA ASP A 296 33.93 2.58 7.47
C ASP A 296 33.39 3.99 7.14
N GLY A 297 33.67 4.96 8.01
CA GLY A 297 33.24 6.35 7.85
C GLY A 297 33.82 7.04 6.61
N GLY A 298 35.02 6.65 6.15
CA GLY A 298 35.63 7.24 4.95
C GLY A 298 34.93 6.79 3.67
N GLN A 299 34.53 5.52 3.60
CA GLN A 299 33.67 5.01 2.53
C GLN A 299 32.29 5.64 2.57
N ALA A 300 31.70 5.79 3.76
CA ALA A 300 30.40 6.44 3.92
C ALA A 300 30.46 7.88 3.40
N GLU A 301 31.43 8.68 3.81
CA GLU A 301 31.62 10.03 3.31
C GLU A 301 31.85 10.10 1.79
N ARG A 302 32.61 9.16 1.23
CA ARG A 302 32.85 9.09 -0.22
C ARG A 302 31.55 8.84 -0.98
N LEU A 303 30.76 7.87 -0.54
CA LEU A 303 29.46 7.56 -1.14
C LEU A 303 28.47 8.72 -0.96
N ALA A 304 28.42 9.35 0.22
CA ALA A 304 27.61 10.55 0.44
C ALA A 304 27.98 11.70 -0.51
N ARG A 305 29.28 11.97 -0.73
CA ARG A 305 29.72 12.97 -1.71
C ARG A 305 29.33 12.61 -3.14
N MET A 306 29.43 11.34 -3.52
CA MET A 306 29.06 10.86 -4.86
C MET A 306 27.57 11.05 -5.12
N VAL A 307 26.72 10.64 -4.18
CA VAL A 307 25.26 10.81 -4.26
C VAL A 307 24.90 12.29 -4.33
N SER A 308 25.44 13.12 -3.43
CA SER A 308 25.15 14.57 -3.40
C SER A 308 25.58 15.32 -4.65
N LYS A 309 26.61 14.85 -5.37
CA LYS A 309 27.11 15.48 -6.60
C LYS A 309 26.58 14.84 -7.89
N GLY A 310 25.88 13.71 -7.80
CA GLY A 310 25.48 12.92 -8.98
C GLY A 310 26.68 12.45 -9.81
N ASP A 311 27.82 12.14 -9.17
CA ASP A 311 29.10 11.91 -9.84
C ASP A 311 29.20 10.48 -10.43
N ALA A 312 28.59 10.29 -11.60
CA ALA A 312 28.64 9.02 -12.33
C ALA A 312 30.05 8.60 -12.76
N ALA A 313 30.97 9.56 -12.95
CA ALA A 313 32.34 9.27 -13.35
C ALA A 313 33.13 8.64 -12.19
N GLU A 314 32.94 9.13 -10.96
CA GLU A 314 33.48 8.51 -9.75
C GLU A 314 32.95 7.08 -9.58
N LEU A 315 31.64 6.86 -9.81
CA LEU A 315 31.03 5.52 -9.75
C LEU A 315 31.71 4.55 -10.72
N VAL A 316 31.90 4.91 -12.00
CA VAL A 316 32.56 3.98 -12.95
C VAL A 316 34.06 3.86 -12.71
N ARG A 317 34.71 4.85 -12.08
CA ARG A 317 36.12 4.71 -11.67
C ARG A 317 36.26 3.70 -10.55
N LEU A 318 35.50 3.85 -9.47
CA LEU A 318 35.57 2.97 -8.30
C LEU A 318 35.13 1.53 -8.60
N SER A 319 34.24 1.35 -9.57
CA SER A 319 33.83 0.01 -10.00
C SER A 319 34.87 -0.75 -10.82
N ARG A 320 35.86 -0.05 -11.39
CA ARG A 320 36.97 -0.62 -12.17
C ARG A 320 38.23 -0.87 -11.33
N GLU A 321 38.29 -0.36 -10.11
CA GLU A 321 39.41 -0.60 -9.19
C GLU A 321 39.36 -2.06 -8.70
N GLN A 322 40.47 -2.80 -8.86
CA GLN A 322 40.59 -4.17 -8.33
C GLN A 322 40.42 -4.15 -6.80
N GLY A 323 39.50 -4.96 -6.29
CA GLY A 323 39.10 -4.93 -4.87
C GLY A 323 37.95 -3.97 -4.53
N ALA A 324 37.34 -3.31 -5.53
CA ALA A 324 36.04 -2.63 -5.51
C ALA A 324 35.74 -1.75 -4.27
N SER A 325 36.76 -1.03 -3.78
CA SER A 325 36.71 -0.24 -2.55
C SER A 325 36.38 -1.04 -1.29
N GLY A 326 36.98 -2.23 -1.09
CA GLY A 326 36.87 -2.98 0.16
C GLY A 326 35.46 -3.53 0.46
N GLY A 327 34.67 -3.85 -0.57
CA GLY A 327 33.30 -4.38 -0.43
C GLY A 327 32.18 -3.36 -0.69
N LEU A 328 32.51 -2.08 -0.90
CA LEU A 328 31.54 -1.03 -1.20
C LEU A 328 30.82 -1.22 -2.54
N PHE A 329 31.48 -1.83 -3.53
CA PHE A 329 30.86 -2.16 -4.81
C PHE A 329 30.94 -3.66 -5.06
N ARG A 330 29.80 -4.21 -5.50
CA ARG A 330 29.67 -5.61 -5.91
C ARG A 330 29.42 -5.67 -7.40
N GLN A 331 30.16 -6.54 -8.09
CA GLN A 331 29.85 -6.89 -9.47
C GLN A 331 28.60 -7.78 -9.51
N VAL A 332 27.66 -7.43 -10.37
CA VAL A 332 26.39 -8.13 -10.59
C VAL A 332 26.14 -8.22 -12.10
N THR A 333 25.18 -9.03 -12.50
CA THR A 333 24.86 -9.21 -13.92
C THR A 333 24.04 -8.01 -14.42
N PRO A 334 24.50 -7.31 -15.48
CA PRO A 334 23.68 -6.28 -16.13
C PRO A 334 22.37 -6.87 -16.64
N ASP A 335 21.28 -6.12 -16.50
CA ASP A 335 19.96 -6.53 -16.99
C ASP A 335 19.21 -5.32 -17.52
N TRP A 336 18.94 -5.31 -18.83
CA TRP A 336 18.23 -4.19 -19.44
C TRP A 336 16.76 -4.11 -19.03
N ASN A 337 16.16 -5.20 -18.55
CA ASN A 337 14.79 -5.19 -18.05
C ASN A 337 14.62 -4.39 -16.76
N ARG A 338 15.73 -3.98 -16.11
CA ARG A 338 15.74 -3.10 -14.94
C ARG A 338 15.62 -1.61 -15.27
N ARG A 339 15.49 -1.22 -16.54
CA ARG A 339 15.36 0.21 -16.90
C ARG A 339 14.18 0.87 -16.17
N LEU A 340 14.40 2.08 -15.70
CA LEU A 340 13.37 2.90 -15.06
C LEU A 340 12.40 3.44 -16.12
N LEU A 341 11.12 3.49 -15.78
CA LEU A 341 10.06 3.95 -16.68
C LEU A 341 9.61 5.37 -16.37
N SER A 342 9.30 6.13 -17.41
CA SER A 342 8.49 7.33 -17.30
C SER A 342 7.02 7.00 -17.09
N ARG A 343 6.23 7.94 -16.56
CA ARG A 343 4.76 7.79 -16.43
C ARG A 343 4.09 7.38 -17.74
N ALA A 344 4.51 7.95 -18.87
CA ALA A 344 3.94 7.61 -20.17
C ALA A 344 4.22 6.15 -20.56
N GLU A 345 5.41 5.64 -20.27
CA GLU A 345 5.76 4.24 -20.53
C GLU A 345 5.05 3.29 -19.58
N VAL A 346 4.89 3.63 -18.30
CA VAL A 346 4.07 2.82 -17.37
C VAL A 346 2.63 2.73 -17.87
N VAL A 347 2.03 3.85 -18.28
CA VAL A 347 0.70 3.86 -18.90
C VAL A 347 0.69 2.99 -20.16
N ALA A 348 1.71 3.05 -21.01
CA ALA A 348 1.80 2.24 -22.22
C ALA A 348 1.89 0.73 -21.93
N GLU A 349 2.61 0.32 -20.88
CA GLU A 349 2.69 -1.09 -20.47
C GLU A 349 1.33 -1.67 -20.06
N HIS A 350 0.44 -0.87 -19.45
CA HIS A 350 -0.92 -1.29 -19.12
C HIS A 350 -1.81 -1.58 -20.35
N PHE A 351 -1.41 -1.16 -21.56
CA PHE A 351 -2.08 -1.55 -22.81
C PHE A 351 -1.58 -2.88 -23.40
N LYS A 352 -0.45 -3.39 -22.88
CA LYS A 352 0.12 -4.70 -23.17
C LYS A 352 -0.36 -5.71 -22.14
N THR A 353 -1.64 -6.05 -22.24
CA THR A 353 -2.39 -6.91 -21.31
C THR A 353 -3.13 -8.01 -22.09
N SER A 354 -3.35 -9.15 -21.44
CA SER A 354 -4.22 -10.21 -21.96
C SER A 354 -5.70 -10.03 -21.54
N LYS A 355 -6.00 -9.09 -20.63
CA LYS A 355 -7.36 -8.83 -20.16
C LYS A 355 -8.16 -7.96 -21.14
N PRO A 356 -9.51 -8.10 -21.15
CA PRO A 356 -10.37 -7.31 -22.02
C PRO A 356 -10.35 -5.80 -21.73
N LEU A 357 -10.15 -5.39 -20.47
CA LEU A 357 -10.07 -3.98 -20.07
C LEU A 357 -8.67 -3.44 -20.38
N ARG A 358 -8.37 -3.24 -21.67
CA ARG A 358 -7.08 -2.72 -22.11
C ARG A 358 -6.79 -1.35 -21.50
N GLY A 359 -5.58 -1.18 -20.97
CA GLY A 359 -5.17 0.03 -20.26
C GLY A 359 -5.55 0.03 -18.78
N HIS A 360 -6.35 -0.94 -18.30
CA HIS A 360 -6.78 -1.05 -16.89
C HIS A 360 -7.33 0.28 -16.34
N GLY A 361 -8.12 0.97 -17.16
CA GLY A 361 -8.68 2.28 -16.83
C GLY A 361 -7.96 3.46 -17.49
N PHE A 362 -6.65 3.37 -17.71
CA PHE A 362 -5.96 4.36 -18.54
C PHE A 362 -6.56 4.38 -19.95
N THR A 363 -6.75 5.59 -20.46
CA THR A 363 -7.40 5.84 -21.74
C THR A 363 -6.40 6.10 -22.85
N TRP A 364 -6.83 6.07 -24.11
CA TRP A 364 -6.00 6.51 -25.22
C TRP A 364 -5.55 7.98 -25.10
N ALA A 365 -6.34 8.82 -24.42
CA ALA A 365 -5.93 10.19 -24.11
C ALA A 365 -4.79 10.22 -23.08
N ASN A 366 -4.83 9.34 -22.07
CA ASN A 366 -3.72 9.17 -21.12
C ASN A 366 -2.43 8.75 -21.84
N LEU A 367 -2.52 7.79 -22.75
CA LEU A 367 -1.38 7.32 -23.56
C LEU A 367 -0.80 8.44 -24.43
N ARG A 368 -1.65 9.24 -25.08
CA ARG A 368 -1.24 10.36 -25.94
C ARG A 368 -0.63 11.51 -25.14
N ASP A 369 -1.24 11.86 -24.00
CA ASP A 369 -0.92 13.07 -23.25
C ASP A 369 0.09 12.81 -22.11
N GLY A 370 0.46 11.55 -21.88
CA GLY A 370 1.35 11.14 -20.80
C GLY A 370 0.79 11.45 -19.40
N THR A 371 -0.52 11.32 -19.21
CA THR A 371 -1.24 11.57 -17.93
C THR A 371 -1.76 10.26 -17.34
N ALA A 372 -2.10 10.22 -16.05
CA ALA A 372 -2.56 8.99 -15.38
C ALA A 372 -3.86 9.15 -14.56
N TYR A 373 -4.64 10.21 -14.80
CA TYR A 373 -5.98 10.38 -14.21
C TYR A 373 -7.08 10.11 -15.23
N TYR A 374 -8.21 9.54 -14.79
CA TYR A 374 -9.34 9.18 -15.65
C TYR A 374 -10.64 9.01 -14.86
N ALA A 375 -11.75 8.85 -15.57
CA ALA A 375 -13.06 8.56 -14.98
C ALA A 375 -13.69 7.32 -15.63
N PHE A 376 -14.53 6.61 -14.87
CA PHE A 376 -15.34 5.50 -15.38
C PHE A 376 -16.70 5.45 -14.68
N ASP A 377 -17.70 4.88 -15.36
CA ASP A 377 -19.06 4.74 -14.81
C ASP A 377 -19.38 3.26 -14.53
N LYS A 378 -20.03 3.00 -13.39
CA LYS A 378 -20.64 1.71 -13.00
C LYS A 378 -22.04 1.97 -12.46
N GLY A 379 -23.04 1.85 -13.33
CA GLY A 379 -24.42 2.19 -12.97
C GLY A 379 -24.54 3.67 -12.62
N ILE A 380 -25.02 3.98 -11.41
CA ILE A 380 -25.12 5.36 -10.90
C ILE A 380 -23.79 5.90 -10.36
N VAL A 381 -22.82 5.02 -10.09
CA VAL A 381 -21.53 5.40 -9.51
C VAL A 381 -20.59 5.88 -10.62
N ARG A 382 -19.95 7.03 -10.41
CA ARG A 382 -18.82 7.52 -11.20
C ARG A 382 -17.55 7.42 -10.37
N GLY A 383 -16.62 6.57 -10.82
CA GLY A 383 -15.28 6.48 -10.30
C GLY A 383 -14.41 7.59 -10.88
N LEU A 384 -13.72 8.35 -10.04
CA LEU A 384 -12.75 9.38 -10.44
C LEU A 384 -11.37 8.97 -9.92
N VAL A 385 -10.47 8.63 -10.83
CA VAL A 385 -9.11 8.20 -10.51
C VAL A 385 -8.16 9.37 -10.68
N LEU A 386 -7.44 9.70 -9.61
CA LEU A 386 -6.51 10.83 -9.53
C LEU A 386 -5.06 10.34 -9.58
N ASP A 387 -4.26 10.97 -10.44
CA ASP A 387 -2.80 10.94 -10.31
C ASP A 387 -2.42 12.00 -9.27
N THR A 388 -1.88 11.55 -8.14
CA THR A 388 -1.50 12.42 -7.01
C THR A 388 0.01 12.55 -6.89
N VAL A 389 0.77 11.94 -7.80
CA VAL A 389 2.22 11.90 -7.75
C VAL A 389 2.79 13.26 -8.14
N ASN A 390 3.62 13.83 -7.29
CA ASN A 390 4.43 14.99 -7.67
C ASN A 390 5.68 14.50 -8.42
N GLN A 391 5.71 14.73 -9.72
CA GLN A 391 6.81 14.32 -10.60
C GLN A 391 8.15 14.99 -10.27
N ASN A 392 8.16 16.01 -9.40
CA ASN A 392 9.37 16.68 -8.94
C ASN A 392 10.06 15.93 -7.78
N GLY A 393 9.46 14.87 -7.23
CA GLY A 393 10.03 14.05 -6.15
C GLY A 393 9.30 14.21 -4.81
N TYR A 394 9.86 13.55 -3.79
CA TYR A 394 9.33 13.25 -2.44
C TYR A 394 8.18 12.24 -2.42
N SER A 395 7.97 11.65 -1.24
CA SER A 395 6.87 10.73 -0.94
C SER A 395 5.52 11.42 -1.01
N GLU A 396 5.41 12.67 -0.58
CA GLU A 396 4.13 13.37 -0.48
C GLU A 396 3.56 13.77 -1.85
N GLY A 397 2.23 13.78 -1.94
CA GLY A 397 1.48 14.03 -3.17
C GLY A 397 0.99 15.47 -3.37
N SER A 398 0.45 15.75 -4.54
CA SER A 398 -0.34 16.96 -4.86
C SER A 398 -0.99 16.83 -6.25
N LEU A 399 -1.91 17.72 -6.60
CA LEU A 399 -2.44 17.84 -7.97
C LEU A 399 -1.83 19.02 -8.71
N ASP A 400 -1.79 18.95 -10.05
CA ASP A 400 -1.65 20.16 -10.86
C ASP A 400 -3.02 20.86 -11.06
N LYS A 401 -2.98 22.14 -11.43
CA LYS A 401 -4.19 22.93 -11.68
C LYS A 401 -5.07 22.36 -12.80
N LYS A 402 -4.48 21.69 -13.80
CA LYS A 402 -5.23 21.13 -14.94
C LYS A 402 -6.10 19.95 -14.49
N GLN A 403 -5.54 19.03 -13.71
CA GLN A 403 -6.25 17.91 -13.12
C GLN A 403 -7.26 18.39 -12.08
N PHE A 404 -6.94 19.41 -11.28
CA PHE A 404 -7.91 19.99 -10.34
C PHE A 404 -9.12 20.61 -11.05
N ALA A 405 -8.89 21.35 -12.14
CA ALA A 405 -9.97 21.88 -12.97
C ALA A 405 -10.77 20.75 -13.66
N TRP A 406 -10.10 19.70 -14.13
CA TRP A 406 -10.75 18.50 -14.66
C TRP A 406 -11.65 17.83 -13.60
N LEU A 407 -11.17 17.69 -12.35
CA LEU A 407 -11.93 17.12 -11.25
C LEU A 407 -13.19 17.94 -10.97
N GLU A 408 -13.09 19.27 -10.88
CA GLU A 408 -14.28 20.11 -10.69
C GLU A 408 -15.26 19.97 -11.87
N ALA A 409 -14.77 19.86 -13.11
CA ALA A 409 -15.62 19.66 -14.28
C ALA A 409 -16.36 18.31 -14.24
N GLN A 410 -15.69 17.23 -13.79
CA GLN A 410 -16.34 15.92 -13.61
C GLN A 410 -17.44 15.97 -12.55
N LEU A 411 -17.19 16.66 -11.43
CA LEU A 411 -18.15 16.84 -10.36
C LEU A 411 -19.38 17.62 -10.84
N LYS A 412 -19.18 18.78 -11.48
CA LYS A 412 -20.26 19.59 -12.06
C LYS A 412 -21.11 18.79 -13.07
N ALA A 413 -20.48 17.98 -13.92
CA ALA A 413 -21.19 17.20 -14.94
C ALA A 413 -22.07 16.08 -14.38
N GLY A 414 -21.87 15.66 -13.13
CA GLY A 414 -22.64 14.61 -12.46
C GLY A 414 -23.41 15.08 -11.24
N SER A 415 -23.63 16.39 -11.06
CA SER A 415 -24.32 16.97 -9.91
C SER A 415 -25.42 17.93 -10.33
N SER A 416 -26.67 17.57 -10.10
CA SER A 416 -27.83 18.46 -10.23
C SER A 416 -27.84 19.55 -9.15
N ARG A 417 -27.15 19.31 -8.02
CA ARG A 417 -26.99 20.26 -6.91
C ARG A 417 -25.57 20.23 -6.35
N TYR A 418 -25.02 21.42 -6.09
CA TYR A 418 -23.75 21.60 -5.37
C TYR A 418 -23.68 23.00 -4.74
N PHE A 419 -22.56 23.36 -4.10
CA PHE A 419 -22.31 24.67 -3.53
C PHE A 419 -21.23 25.44 -4.31
N ALA A 420 -21.45 26.71 -4.61
CA ALA A 420 -20.42 27.60 -5.15
C ALA A 420 -19.34 27.89 -4.08
N PRO A 421 -18.18 28.46 -4.46
CA PRO A 421 -17.11 28.77 -3.50
C PRO A 421 -17.53 29.68 -2.33
N ASP A 422 -18.54 30.52 -2.53
CA ASP A 422 -19.14 31.38 -1.48
C ASP A 422 -20.16 30.66 -0.60
N GLY A 423 -20.38 29.36 -0.83
CA GLY A 423 -21.36 28.53 -0.11
C GLY A 423 -22.79 28.62 -0.64
N SER A 424 -23.06 29.44 -1.67
CA SER A 424 -24.40 29.54 -2.25
C SER A 424 -24.81 28.24 -2.97
N PRO A 425 -26.07 27.80 -2.85
CA PRO A 425 -26.52 26.59 -3.52
C PRO A 425 -26.68 26.81 -5.02
N VAL A 426 -26.16 25.89 -5.83
CA VAL A 426 -26.31 25.86 -7.28
C VAL A 426 -27.17 24.68 -7.68
N ARG A 427 -28.08 24.88 -8.64
CA ARG A 427 -28.88 23.84 -9.28
C ARG A 427 -28.61 23.80 -10.78
N THR A 428 -28.53 22.60 -11.34
CA THR A 428 -28.30 22.37 -12.77
C THR A 428 -29.24 21.28 -13.29
N ALA A 429 -29.31 21.11 -14.62
CA ALA A 429 -30.04 20.00 -15.25
C ALA A 429 -29.20 18.71 -15.35
N ALA A 430 -28.02 18.64 -14.73
CA ALA A 430 -27.18 17.46 -14.77
C ALA A 430 -27.86 16.27 -14.09
N LYS A 431 -27.62 15.06 -14.61
CA LYS A 431 -28.09 13.83 -13.98
C LYS A 431 -27.14 13.44 -12.86
N ASP A 432 -27.68 13.27 -11.66
CA ASP A 432 -26.87 12.93 -10.50
C ASP A 432 -26.15 11.58 -10.62
N ARG A 433 -24.91 11.58 -10.13
CA ARG A 433 -24.04 10.41 -9.95
C ARG A 433 -23.61 10.31 -8.49
N LEU A 434 -23.31 9.12 -8.01
CA LEU A 434 -22.55 8.95 -6.76
C LEU A 434 -21.06 8.96 -7.11
N PHE A 435 -20.29 9.88 -6.55
CA PHE A 435 -18.85 9.96 -6.81
C PHE A 435 -18.07 9.14 -5.78
N VAL A 436 -17.22 8.28 -6.31
CA VAL A 436 -16.17 7.56 -5.55
C VAL A 436 -14.84 7.94 -6.14
N LEU A 437 -13.96 8.51 -5.31
CA LEU A 437 -12.62 8.89 -5.72
C LEU A 437 -11.62 7.78 -5.40
N PHE A 438 -10.58 7.69 -6.22
CA PHE A 438 -9.45 6.81 -6.03
C PHE A 438 -8.16 7.58 -6.26
N SER A 439 -7.22 7.49 -5.34
CA SER A 439 -5.87 8.05 -5.48
C SER A 439 -4.87 7.15 -4.76
N HIS A 440 -3.59 7.40 -4.98
CA HIS A 440 -2.57 6.81 -4.14
C HIS A 440 -2.48 7.51 -2.78
N HIS A 441 -2.23 8.81 -2.79
CA HIS A 441 -2.08 9.60 -1.56
C HIS A 441 -3.45 9.91 -0.92
N PRO A 442 -3.62 9.72 0.40
CA PRO A 442 -4.72 10.31 1.15
C PRO A 442 -4.58 11.83 1.25
N ILE A 443 -5.66 12.51 1.62
CA ILE A 443 -5.70 13.97 1.76
C ILE A 443 -4.58 14.47 2.68
N GLY A 444 -4.35 13.75 3.79
CA GLY A 444 -3.34 14.12 4.79
C GLY A 444 -1.89 14.04 4.32
N SER A 445 -1.61 13.37 3.19
CA SER A 445 -0.26 13.24 2.62
C SER A 445 -0.13 13.98 1.26
N MET A 446 -1.09 14.85 0.95
CA MET A 446 -1.06 15.71 -0.24
C MET A 446 -0.49 17.10 0.10
N GLU A 447 0.71 17.14 0.67
CA GLU A 447 1.34 18.38 1.18
C GLU A 447 2.49 18.89 0.28
N ASN A 448 2.75 18.23 -0.85
CA ASN A 448 3.92 18.50 -1.67
C ASN A 448 3.74 19.67 -2.64
N GLY A 449 4.14 20.87 -2.21
CA GLY A 449 4.14 22.10 -3.02
C GLY A 449 5.29 22.24 -4.02
N LEU A 450 6.19 21.25 -4.15
CA LEU A 450 7.36 21.34 -5.03
C LEU A 450 6.96 21.52 -6.50
N GLY A 451 7.69 22.38 -7.21
CA GLY A 451 7.45 22.73 -8.62
C GLY A 451 6.56 23.96 -8.84
N GLY A 452 5.93 24.49 -7.77
CA GLY A 452 5.01 25.63 -7.87
C GLY A 452 3.66 25.27 -8.50
N ASP A 453 2.65 26.11 -8.29
CA ASP A 453 1.29 25.93 -8.85
C ASP A 453 0.64 24.57 -8.55
N ARG A 454 0.96 23.99 -7.38
CA ARG A 454 0.39 22.74 -6.89
C ARG A 454 -0.88 22.99 -6.07
N VAL A 455 -1.82 22.06 -6.16
CA VAL A 455 -3.04 22.01 -5.37
C VAL A 455 -2.88 20.92 -4.32
N LEU A 456 -3.00 21.31 -3.05
CA LEU A 456 -2.76 20.44 -1.89
C LEU A 456 -4.05 19.82 -1.35
N GLY A 457 -3.91 18.86 -0.44
CA GLY A 457 -5.01 18.05 0.10
C GLY A 457 -6.19 18.87 0.62
N ASP A 458 -5.92 19.93 1.39
CA ASP A 458 -6.97 20.80 1.95
C ASP A 458 -7.79 21.51 0.88
N GLU A 459 -7.17 21.94 -0.21
CA GLU A 459 -7.87 22.59 -1.32
C GLU A 459 -8.73 21.58 -2.11
N VAL A 460 -8.23 20.36 -2.29
CA VAL A 460 -9.02 19.26 -2.89
C VAL A 460 -10.20 18.89 -2.00
N LYS A 461 -9.98 18.71 -0.70
CA LYS A 461 -11.03 18.45 0.28
C LYS A 461 -12.10 19.55 0.28
N ALA A 462 -11.68 20.82 0.25
CA ALA A 462 -12.61 21.95 0.20
C ALA A 462 -13.47 21.92 -1.08
N LEU A 463 -12.88 21.56 -2.23
CA LEU A 463 -13.65 21.34 -3.46
C LEU A 463 -14.67 20.21 -3.29
N LEU A 464 -14.26 19.04 -2.81
CA LEU A 464 -15.13 17.87 -2.70
C LEU A 464 -16.30 18.09 -1.73
N LEU A 465 -16.04 18.78 -0.61
CA LEU A 465 -17.09 19.12 0.36
C LEU A 465 -18.18 20.01 -0.24
N ARG A 466 -17.96 20.69 -1.37
CA ARG A 466 -19.02 21.45 -2.07
C ARG A 466 -20.03 20.57 -2.81
N TYR A 467 -19.76 19.29 -3.02
CA TYR A 467 -20.61 18.39 -3.82
C TYR A 467 -21.25 17.30 -2.94
N PRO A 468 -22.57 17.37 -2.64
CA PRO A 468 -23.28 16.41 -1.78
C PRO A 468 -23.16 14.95 -2.17
N ASN A 469 -23.00 14.68 -3.45
CA ASN A 469 -22.94 13.36 -4.02
C ASN A 469 -21.52 12.76 -4.12
N VAL A 470 -20.50 13.43 -3.58
CA VAL A 470 -19.22 12.79 -3.24
C VAL A 470 -19.43 12.03 -1.94
N ILE A 471 -19.24 10.70 -1.98
CA ILE A 471 -19.56 9.83 -0.84
C ILE A 471 -18.35 9.07 -0.29
N LEU A 472 -17.32 8.86 -1.10
CA LEU A 472 -16.18 8.02 -0.75
C LEU A 472 -14.91 8.46 -1.49
N TRP A 473 -13.77 8.39 -0.80
CA TRP A 473 -12.43 8.46 -1.36
C TRP A 473 -11.63 7.27 -0.85
N VAL A 474 -11.12 6.42 -1.74
CA VAL A 474 -10.34 5.22 -1.41
C VAL A 474 -8.86 5.42 -1.81
N ASN A 475 -7.92 5.09 -0.93
CA ASN A 475 -6.48 5.35 -1.13
C ASN A 475 -5.54 4.39 -0.36
N GLY A 476 -4.22 4.60 -0.52
CA GLY A 476 -3.12 3.80 0.00
C GLY A 476 -2.01 4.64 0.64
N HIS A 477 -0.75 4.42 0.28
CA HIS A 477 0.42 5.26 0.62
C HIS A 477 0.90 5.22 2.07
N THR A 478 0.00 5.36 3.05
CA THR A 478 0.36 5.42 4.48
C THR A 478 0.52 4.04 5.13
N HIS A 479 0.29 2.98 4.35
CA HIS A 479 0.41 1.57 4.72
C HIS A 479 -0.44 1.14 5.93
N ARG A 480 -1.44 1.94 6.33
CA ARG A 480 -2.33 1.65 7.47
C ARG A 480 -3.78 1.50 7.05
N ASN A 481 -4.54 0.71 7.80
CA ASN A 481 -6.00 0.82 7.70
C ASN A 481 -6.44 2.06 8.49
N GLU A 482 -7.12 2.99 7.83
CA GLU A 482 -7.66 4.19 8.47
C GLU A 482 -8.96 4.61 7.77
N VAL A 483 -9.95 5.04 8.54
CA VAL A 483 -11.22 5.55 8.01
C VAL A 483 -11.54 6.92 8.61
N ILE A 484 -11.56 7.94 7.75
CA ILE A 484 -11.65 9.34 8.17
C ILE A 484 -12.97 9.95 7.66
N PRO A 485 -13.80 10.56 8.54
CA PRO A 485 -14.95 11.32 8.11
C PRO A 485 -14.54 12.76 7.74
N HIS A 486 -14.85 13.19 6.52
CA HIS A 486 -14.75 14.60 6.14
C HIS A 486 -16.14 15.22 6.17
N THR A 487 -16.42 15.96 7.23
CA THR A 487 -17.72 16.58 7.46
C THR A 487 -17.88 17.86 6.64
N ARG A 488 -19.06 18.01 6.02
CA ARG A 488 -19.52 19.31 5.50
C ARG A 488 -20.11 20.13 6.64
N GLN A 489 -19.99 21.46 6.58
CA GLN A 489 -20.81 22.33 7.42
C GLN A 489 -22.31 21.98 7.31
N GLY A 490 -22.96 21.75 8.44
CA GLY A 490 -24.33 21.24 8.50
C GLY A 490 -24.39 19.72 8.64
N SER A 491 -24.57 19.00 7.53
CA SER A 491 -24.74 17.54 7.52
C SER A 491 -24.17 16.91 6.24
N GLY A 492 -23.76 15.63 6.35
CA GLY A 492 -23.10 14.90 5.28
C GLY A 492 -21.61 15.20 5.17
N GLY A 493 -21.06 14.93 3.99
CA GLY A 493 -19.61 14.91 3.77
C GLY A 493 -19.23 13.73 2.89
N PHE A 494 -18.03 13.20 3.05
CA PHE A 494 -17.63 11.92 2.46
C PHE A 494 -16.69 11.17 3.40
N TRP A 495 -16.60 9.86 3.19
CA TRP A 495 -15.66 9.00 3.89
C TRP A 495 -14.36 8.88 3.10
N GLU A 496 -13.22 9.00 3.77
CA GLU A 496 -11.91 8.61 3.25
C GLU A 496 -11.52 7.26 3.86
N VAL A 497 -11.04 6.34 3.03
CA VAL A 497 -10.71 4.95 3.40
C VAL A 497 -9.32 4.60 2.87
N ASN A 498 -8.38 4.50 3.81
CA ASN A 498 -7.02 4.03 3.57
C ASN A 498 -6.93 2.53 3.89
N THR A 499 -6.21 1.76 3.07
CA THR A 499 -5.98 0.32 3.32
C THR A 499 -4.50 0.07 3.60
N ALA A 500 -4.22 -0.88 4.51
CA ALA A 500 -2.86 -1.27 4.82
C ALA A 500 -2.16 -1.89 3.59
N ALA A 501 -0.84 -1.71 3.49
CA ALA A 501 -0.05 -2.20 2.37
C ALA A 501 0.06 -3.73 2.35
N HIS A 502 0.49 -4.29 1.21
CA HIS A 502 0.83 -5.72 1.12
C HIS A 502 2.27 -6.00 1.52
N ILE A 503 3.14 -4.99 1.52
CA ILE A 503 4.56 -5.18 1.84
C ILE A 503 4.84 -5.19 3.34
N ASP A 504 3.96 -4.55 4.12
CA ASP A 504 4.04 -4.42 5.57
C ASP A 504 2.99 -5.27 6.28
N PHE A 505 3.29 -5.70 7.50
CA PHE A 505 2.28 -6.33 8.34
C PHE A 505 1.13 -5.34 8.59
N PRO A 506 -0.15 -5.74 8.43
CA PRO A 506 -0.67 -7.11 8.36
C PRO A 506 -0.81 -7.75 6.97
N GLN A 507 -0.38 -7.08 5.89
CA GLN A 507 -0.52 -7.53 4.49
C GLN A 507 -1.99 -7.78 4.09
N GLN A 508 -2.78 -6.70 4.04
CA GLN A 508 -4.24 -6.76 3.94
C GLN A 508 -4.77 -6.04 2.69
N SER A 509 -5.96 -6.45 2.26
CA SER A 509 -6.77 -5.77 1.25
C SER A 509 -8.16 -5.49 1.81
N ARG A 510 -9.03 -4.86 1.01
CA ARG A 510 -10.38 -4.51 1.43
C ARG A 510 -11.40 -4.84 0.34
N ILE A 511 -12.60 -5.23 0.75
CA ILE A 511 -13.80 -5.25 -0.09
C ILE A 511 -14.66 -4.07 0.33
N VAL A 512 -15.11 -3.29 -0.65
CA VAL A 512 -15.96 -2.12 -0.44
C VAL A 512 -17.31 -2.33 -1.12
N GLU A 513 -18.39 -2.07 -0.39
CA GLU A 513 -19.76 -2.26 -0.89
C GLU A 513 -20.60 -1.02 -0.62
N LEU A 514 -21.32 -0.55 -1.64
CA LEU A 514 -22.28 0.54 -1.53
C LEU A 514 -23.69 -0.04 -1.49
N ALA A 515 -24.53 0.44 -0.59
CA ALA A 515 -25.93 0.06 -0.50
C ALA A 515 -26.83 1.27 -0.25
N ASP A 516 -27.95 1.31 -0.95
CA ASP A 516 -29.06 2.20 -0.64
C ASP A 516 -29.94 1.55 0.42
N ASN A 517 -30.17 2.22 1.55
CA ASN A 517 -30.97 1.70 2.65
C ASN A 517 -32.48 1.83 2.41
N GLY A 518 -32.90 2.64 1.43
CA GLY A 518 -34.32 2.91 1.12
C GLY A 518 -35.00 3.83 2.13
N ASP A 519 -34.23 4.53 2.97
CA ASP A 519 -34.71 5.41 4.04
C ASP A 519 -34.08 6.81 3.98
N GLY A 520 -33.53 7.19 2.82
CA GLY A 520 -32.81 8.45 2.63
C GLY A 520 -31.37 8.43 3.16
N THR A 521 -30.80 7.24 3.39
CA THR A 521 -29.38 7.07 3.73
C THR A 521 -28.71 6.02 2.82
N LEU A 522 -27.39 6.15 2.67
CA LEU A 522 -26.54 5.14 2.07
C LEU A 522 -25.68 4.47 3.15
N SER A 523 -25.28 3.23 2.89
CA SER A 523 -24.26 2.52 3.66
C SER A 523 -23.09 2.16 2.77
N ILE A 524 -21.88 2.41 3.28
CA ILE A 524 -20.64 1.95 2.69
C ILE A 524 -20.05 0.91 3.63
N PHE A 525 -19.99 -0.35 3.21
CA PHE A 525 -19.31 -1.39 3.96
C PHE A 525 -17.87 -1.46 3.53
N THR A 526 -16.98 -1.55 4.49
CA THR A 526 -15.60 -1.95 4.25
C THR A 526 -15.30 -3.22 5.02
N THR A 527 -14.74 -4.22 4.35
CA THR A 527 -14.38 -5.50 4.97
C THR A 527 -12.94 -5.81 4.68
N ILE A 528 -12.14 -6.06 5.70
CA ILE A 528 -10.74 -6.41 5.52
C ILE A 528 -10.61 -7.86 5.03
N LEU A 529 -9.68 -8.05 4.11
CA LEU A 529 -9.34 -9.32 3.46
C LEU A 529 -7.88 -9.64 3.80
N ASP A 530 -7.64 -10.82 4.36
CA ASP A 530 -6.29 -11.35 4.55
C ASP A 530 -5.86 -12.15 3.30
N SER A 531 -4.55 -12.22 3.03
CA SER A 531 -4.02 -13.04 1.94
C SER A 531 -4.35 -14.53 2.10
N ALA A 532 -4.34 -15.27 0.99
CA ALA A 532 -4.83 -16.64 0.91
C ALA A 532 -4.09 -17.66 1.79
N GLY A 533 -2.89 -17.33 2.24
CA GLY A 533 -2.00 -18.21 2.98
C GLY A 533 -2.45 -18.46 4.43
N PRO A 534 -2.19 -19.66 4.97
CA PRO A 534 -2.41 -19.97 6.39
C PRO A 534 -1.54 -19.11 7.31
N ALA A 535 -1.81 -19.12 8.62
CA ALA A 535 -1.04 -18.33 9.59
C ALA A 535 0.48 -18.58 9.47
N SER A 536 0.89 -19.85 9.41
CA SER A 536 2.29 -20.27 9.24
C SER A 536 2.55 -20.85 7.86
N TYR A 537 3.73 -20.56 7.30
CA TYR A 537 4.22 -21.18 6.05
C TYR A 537 4.50 -22.69 6.19
N GLY A 538 4.65 -23.21 7.42
CA GLY A 538 4.78 -24.65 7.69
C GLY A 538 6.04 -25.29 7.11
N GLY A 539 7.12 -24.53 6.92
CA GLY A 539 8.39 -25.06 6.37
C GLY A 539 8.37 -25.29 4.85
N ARG A 540 7.31 -24.87 4.14
CA ARG A 540 7.14 -25.13 2.71
C ARG A 540 7.58 -23.94 1.85
N LEU A 541 8.41 -24.21 0.84
CA LEU A 541 8.96 -23.24 -0.12
C LEU A 541 8.61 -23.60 -1.58
N ASP A 542 7.69 -24.55 -1.79
CA ASP A 542 7.28 -25.06 -3.09
C ASP A 542 6.00 -24.40 -3.64
N ASP A 543 5.34 -23.57 -2.83
CA ASP A 543 4.03 -22.96 -3.11
C ASP A 543 4.09 -21.44 -2.84
N PRO A 544 3.79 -20.57 -3.82
CA PRO A 544 3.69 -19.12 -3.64
C PRO A 544 2.81 -18.71 -2.45
N VAL A 545 1.69 -19.41 -2.22
CA VAL A 545 0.77 -19.06 -1.12
C VAL A 545 1.37 -19.37 0.25
N ARG A 546 2.25 -20.37 0.36
CA ARG A 546 3.02 -20.64 1.58
C ARG A 546 4.14 -19.62 1.78
N LEU A 547 4.81 -19.23 0.71
CA LEU A 547 5.82 -18.15 0.76
C LEU A 547 5.19 -16.83 1.22
N ALA A 548 3.97 -16.50 0.78
CA ALA A 548 3.24 -15.33 1.27
C ALA A 548 2.97 -15.38 2.79
N SER A 549 2.72 -16.57 3.36
CA SER A 549 2.62 -16.73 4.82
C SER A 549 3.94 -16.41 5.53
N LEU A 550 5.08 -16.82 4.95
CA LEU A 550 6.40 -16.48 5.48
C LEU A 550 6.65 -14.97 5.38
N ALA A 551 6.29 -14.35 4.24
CA ALA A 551 6.41 -12.91 4.04
C ALA A 551 5.64 -12.13 5.12
N ARG A 552 4.40 -12.52 5.44
CA ARG A 552 3.60 -11.89 6.50
C ARG A 552 4.24 -12.03 7.87
N GLU A 553 4.81 -13.19 8.18
CA GLU A 553 5.49 -13.42 9.47
C GLU A 553 6.78 -12.59 9.57
N LEU A 554 7.60 -12.55 8.50
CA LEU A 554 8.78 -11.70 8.42
C LEU A 554 8.42 -10.21 8.55
N ALA A 555 7.39 -9.75 7.85
CA ALA A 555 6.92 -8.36 7.92
C ALA A 555 6.46 -7.96 9.32
N GLY A 556 5.82 -8.87 10.06
CA GLY A 556 5.39 -8.61 11.44
C GLY A 556 6.54 -8.60 12.46
N ASN A 557 7.74 -8.97 12.03
CA ASN A 557 8.92 -9.05 12.87
C ASN A 557 10.06 -8.14 12.41
N ASP A 558 9.84 -7.34 11.36
CA ASP A 558 10.81 -6.40 10.83
C ASP A 558 11.39 -5.57 11.99
N TRP A 559 12.70 -5.72 12.21
CA TRP A 559 13.36 -5.09 13.35
C TRP A 559 13.54 -3.59 13.16
N GLN A 560 13.42 -3.11 11.93
CA GLN A 560 13.53 -1.70 11.59
C GLN A 560 12.23 -0.96 11.91
N ASP A 561 11.10 -1.68 12.02
CA ASP A 561 9.79 -1.07 12.23
C ASP A 561 8.83 -1.95 13.04
N ARG A 562 9.09 -2.07 14.35
CA ARG A 562 8.30 -2.92 15.26
C ARG A 562 7.11 -2.24 15.93
N ASP A 563 7.13 -0.92 16.00
CA ASP A 563 6.20 -0.14 16.84
C ASP A 563 5.06 0.50 16.03
N THR A 564 5.07 0.39 14.70
CA THR A 564 4.04 0.99 13.86
C THR A 564 2.78 0.12 13.79
N GLU A 565 1.69 0.62 14.39
CA GLU A 565 0.37 -0.04 14.31
C GLU A 565 -0.32 0.23 12.95
N ARG A 566 0.05 -0.54 11.93
CA ARG A 566 -0.54 -0.48 10.57
C ARG A 566 -1.90 -1.18 10.42
N ARG A 567 -2.25 -2.05 11.38
CA ARG A 567 -3.51 -2.79 11.37
C ARG A 567 -4.74 -1.88 11.43
N GLY A 568 -4.59 -0.68 11.98
CA GLY A 568 -5.67 0.26 12.28
C GLY A 568 -6.49 -0.16 13.49
N GLU A 569 -7.32 0.76 13.97
CA GLU A 569 -8.26 0.50 15.05
C GLU A 569 -9.45 -0.33 14.58
N ALA A 570 -10.23 -0.88 15.50
CA ALA A 570 -11.45 -1.61 15.13
C ALA A 570 -12.41 -0.75 14.26
N ALA A 571 -12.41 0.57 14.44
CA ALA A 571 -13.22 1.53 13.70
C ALA A 571 -12.70 1.83 12.27
N ASP A 572 -11.57 1.26 11.87
CA ASP A 572 -10.96 1.42 10.54
C ASP A 572 -11.07 0.16 9.66
N ARG A 573 -11.52 -0.94 10.26
CA ARG A 573 -11.45 -2.29 9.69
C ARG A 573 -12.79 -2.70 9.09
N ASN A 574 -13.55 -3.54 9.78
CA ASN A 574 -14.86 -3.99 9.35
C ASN A 574 -15.89 -2.96 9.81
N VAL A 575 -16.29 -2.06 8.93
CA VAL A 575 -17.22 -0.97 9.27
C VAL A 575 -18.36 -0.80 8.29
N GLU A 576 -19.51 -0.41 8.82
CA GLU A 576 -20.65 0.15 8.09
C GLU A 576 -20.60 1.67 8.27
N LEU A 577 -20.32 2.40 7.20
CA LEU A 577 -20.19 3.85 7.21
C LEU A 577 -21.49 4.46 6.69
N LEU A 578 -22.18 5.19 7.56
CA LEU A 578 -23.45 5.83 7.22
C LEU A 578 -23.23 7.22 6.63
N ILE A 579 -24.06 7.57 5.64
CA ILE A 579 -24.12 8.91 5.06
C ILE A 579 -25.55 9.21 4.59
N PRO A 580 -26.06 10.46 4.71
CA PRO A 580 -27.31 10.86 4.06
C PRO A 580 -27.26 10.61 2.54
N ALA A 581 -28.36 10.14 1.96
CA ALA A 581 -28.47 10.02 0.52
C ALA A 581 -28.49 11.42 -0.12
N PRO A 582 -27.70 11.68 -1.17
CA PRO A 582 -27.52 13.03 -1.72
C PRO A 582 -28.69 13.53 -2.58
N PHE A 583 -29.58 12.64 -3.04
CA PHE A 583 -30.74 12.94 -3.89
C PHE A 583 -31.81 11.85 -3.77
#